data_AF-K2CNZ7-F1
#
_entry.id   AF-K2CNZ7-F1
#
_cell.length_a   1.000
_cell.length_b   1.000
_cell.length_c   1.000
_cell.angle_alpha   90.00
_cell.angle_beta   90.00
_cell.angle_gamma   90.00
#
_symmetry.space_group_name_H-M   'P 1'
#
loop_
_entity.id
_entity.type
_entity.pdbx_description
1 polymer ?
#
loop_
_entity_poly.entity_id
_entity_poly.type
_entity_poly.pdbx_seq_one_letter_code
_entity_poly.pdbx_strand_id
1 'polypeptide(L)'
;MKNKIILAVIVVVIMALSIIWLLFFYSRAYYNDRLIVYYQDEAEKSNALLVDLTSYNILPYYYGHEYHVIAFNDEKTIEKKYNFHTTSSAISADGFLTEHVNINNYNLQDESYSLQLGVNNQQYSIDLQNLPGDFIVNNTLQRLTYVNLGNTTILVDGKLYDAQFALTKTLSSNIAQATLGVGVTGSGDNIFLADQQGGLYLIDQTEITSGAGEYDSHNWVLYKKGTILKKFVDFDNFELSNITDSTVKLNVSSLDNATMTLHPLSTKQNDRSIYYLFDGEIIDNLGERLLGGLRLHYEY
;
A
#
# COMPACT_ATOMS: atom_id res chain seq x y z
N MET A 1 -54.37 28.03 -14.29
CA MET A 1 -53.86 26.71 -14.75
C MET A 1 -52.47 26.78 -15.38
N LYS A 2 -52.22 27.63 -16.40
CA LYS A 2 -50.91 27.74 -17.09
C LYS A 2 -49.69 27.92 -16.16
N ASN A 3 -49.77 28.81 -15.17
CA ASN A 3 -48.63 29.08 -14.27
C ASN A 3 -48.24 27.87 -13.39
N LYS A 4 -49.19 27.00 -13.05
CA LYS A 4 -48.91 25.78 -12.27
C LYS A 4 -48.19 24.72 -13.11
N ILE A 5 -48.50 24.64 -14.40
CA ILE A 5 -47.85 23.72 -15.34
C ILE A 5 -46.41 24.16 -15.60
N ILE A 6 -46.17 25.46 -15.81
CA ILE A 6 -44.82 26.01 -16.02
C ILE A 6 -43.93 25.76 -14.80
N LEU A 7 -44.46 25.98 -13.58
CA LEU A 7 -43.71 25.73 -12.35
C LEU A 7 -43.36 24.23 -12.19
N ALA A 8 -44.29 23.33 -12.50
CA ALA A 8 -44.05 21.89 -12.44
C ALA A 8 -42.97 21.44 -13.43
N VAL A 9 -42.97 21.98 -14.66
CA VAL A 9 -41.94 21.69 -15.66
C VAL A 9 -40.56 22.19 -15.20
N ILE A 10 -40.47 23.40 -14.63
CA ILE A 10 -39.21 23.94 -14.11
C ILE A 10 -38.65 23.06 -12.99
N VAL A 11 -39.49 22.61 -12.05
CA VAL A 11 -39.06 21.74 -10.95
C VAL A 11 -38.55 20.39 -11.46
N VAL A 12 -39.23 19.78 -12.44
CA VAL A 12 -38.78 18.51 -13.04
C VAL A 12 -37.45 18.68 -13.78
N VAL A 13 -37.26 19.78 -14.51
CA VAL A 13 -36.00 20.08 -15.19
C VAL A 13 -34.86 20.30 -14.18
N ILE A 14 -35.10 21.04 -13.09
CA ILE A 14 -34.11 21.24 -12.04
C ILE A 14 -33.75 19.91 -11.36
N MET A 15 -34.74 19.06 -11.04
CA MET A 15 -34.46 17.74 -10.45
C MET A 15 -33.70 16.82 -11.41
N ALA A 16 -34.08 16.78 -12.69
CA ALA A 16 -33.37 15.99 -13.69
C ALA A 16 -31.93 16.49 -13.86
N LEU A 17 -31.72 17.81 -13.94
CA LEU A 17 -30.38 18.40 -13.97
C LEU A 17 -29.60 18.09 -12.70
N SER A 18 -30.23 18.12 -11.52
CA SER A 18 -29.59 17.80 -10.23
C SER A 18 -29.19 16.33 -10.13
N ILE A 19 -30.02 15.42 -10.64
CA ILE A 19 -29.73 13.98 -10.71
C ILE A 19 -28.62 13.71 -11.73
N ILE A 20 -28.67 14.35 -12.89
CA ILE A 20 -27.60 14.28 -13.90
C ILE A 20 -26.31 14.83 -13.30
N TRP A 21 -26.36 15.97 -12.60
CA TRP A 21 -25.23 16.56 -11.88
C TRP A 21 -24.68 15.56 -10.84
N LEU A 22 -25.51 15.03 -9.94
CA LEU A 22 -25.14 13.98 -8.99
C LEU A 22 -24.48 12.79 -9.69
N LEU A 23 -25.07 12.25 -10.77
CA LEU A 23 -24.51 11.14 -11.53
C LEU A 23 -23.16 11.48 -12.19
N PHE A 24 -22.95 12.72 -12.65
CA PHE A 24 -21.68 13.18 -13.20
C PHE A 24 -20.59 13.40 -12.13
N PHE A 25 -20.95 13.69 -10.88
CA PHE A 25 -19.99 13.91 -9.78
C PHE A 25 -19.72 12.66 -8.93
N TYR A 26 -20.48 11.58 -9.10
CA TYR A 26 -20.38 10.37 -8.26
C TYR A 26 -19.35 9.31 -8.73
N SER A 27 -18.70 9.45 -9.89
CA SER A 27 -17.60 8.54 -10.25
C SER A 27 -16.24 9.13 -9.83
N ARG A 28 -16.00 9.22 -8.53
CA ARG A 28 -14.69 9.63 -7.99
C ARG A 28 -13.77 8.41 -7.95
N ALA A 29 -13.28 8.00 -9.13
CA ALA A 29 -12.30 6.92 -9.22
C ALA A 29 -11.04 7.30 -8.43
N TYR A 30 -10.68 6.43 -7.48
CA TYR A 30 -9.43 6.42 -6.73
C TYR A 30 -8.70 5.13 -7.07
N TYR A 31 -7.41 5.28 -7.27
CA TYR A 31 -6.47 4.22 -7.56
C TYR A 31 -5.22 4.42 -6.71
N ASN A 32 -4.75 3.37 -6.04
CA ASN A 32 -3.47 3.38 -5.37
C ASN A 32 -2.76 2.05 -5.56
N ASP A 33 -1.52 2.15 -6.02
CA ASP A 33 -0.54 1.06 -5.95
C ASP A 33 0.47 1.38 -4.87
N ARG A 34 0.62 0.46 -3.92
CA ARG A 34 1.70 0.46 -2.95
C ARG A 34 2.58 -0.75 -3.19
N LEU A 35 3.79 -0.51 -3.64
CA LEU A 35 4.82 -1.53 -3.79
C LEU A 35 5.87 -1.36 -2.70
N ILE A 36 6.07 -2.41 -1.91
CA ILE A 36 7.20 -2.55 -1.00
C ILE A 36 8.11 -3.62 -1.59
N VAL A 37 9.40 -3.34 -1.70
CA VAL A 37 10.43 -4.30 -2.07
C VAL A 37 11.51 -4.30 -1.00
N TYR A 38 11.87 -5.48 -0.53
CA TYR A 38 13.02 -5.73 0.34
C TYR A 38 14.04 -6.58 -0.41
N TYR A 39 15.32 -6.25 -0.28
CA TYR A 39 16.40 -7.01 -0.89
C TYR A 39 17.69 -6.85 -0.08
N GLN A 40 18.64 -7.76 -0.30
CA GLN A 40 19.99 -7.65 0.25
C GLN A 40 21.00 -7.43 -0.88
N ASP A 41 22.02 -6.61 -0.61
CA ASP A 41 23.11 -6.40 -1.56
C ASP A 41 24.18 -7.51 -1.48
N GLU A 42 25.23 -7.40 -2.29
CA GLU A 42 26.34 -8.37 -2.32
C GLU A 42 27.09 -8.50 -0.98
N ALA A 43 26.96 -7.52 -0.09
CA ALA A 43 27.53 -7.52 1.25
C ALA A 43 26.51 -7.92 2.33
N GLU A 44 25.39 -8.53 1.92
CA GLU A 44 24.28 -8.97 2.78
C GLU A 44 23.58 -7.82 3.52
N LYS A 45 23.73 -6.58 3.04
CA LYS A 45 23.11 -5.42 3.68
C LYS A 45 21.66 -5.29 3.24
N SER A 46 20.79 -5.12 4.23
CA SER A 46 19.36 -4.90 4.03
C SER A 46 19.10 -3.57 3.32
N ASN A 47 18.28 -3.62 2.28
CA ASN A 47 17.79 -2.46 1.54
C ASN A 47 16.28 -2.60 1.34
N ALA A 48 15.58 -1.48 1.20
CA ALA A 48 14.16 -1.49 0.89
C ALA A 48 13.74 -0.33 0.00
N LEU A 49 12.70 -0.54 -0.77
CA LEU A 49 12.05 0.46 -1.59
C LEU A 49 10.54 0.43 -1.30
N LEU A 50 9.98 1.59 -0.94
CA LEU A 50 8.55 1.81 -0.86
C LEU A 50 8.16 2.77 -1.97
N VAL A 51 7.15 2.41 -2.75
CA VAL A 51 6.57 3.21 -3.82
C VAL A 51 5.06 3.25 -3.62
N ASP A 52 4.53 4.45 -3.42
CA ASP A 52 3.10 4.74 -3.41
C ASP A 52 2.75 5.58 -4.65
N LEU A 53 1.91 5.05 -5.53
CA LEU A 53 1.42 5.75 -6.71
C LEU A 53 -0.09 5.89 -6.60
N THR A 54 -0.55 7.11 -6.38
CA THR A 54 -1.98 7.39 -6.22
C THR A 54 -2.48 8.23 -7.38
N SER A 55 -3.65 7.87 -7.91
CA SER A 55 -4.44 8.73 -8.79
C SER A 55 -5.86 8.86 -8.24
N TYR A 56 -6.40 10.08 -8.27
CA TYR A 56 -7.76 10.33 -7.84
C TYR A 56 -8.45 11.38 -8.70
N ASN A 57 -9.74 11.19 -8.92
CA ASN A 57 -10.56 12.13 -9.65
C ASN A 57 -10.89 13.37 -8.78
N ILE A 58 -10.51 14.56 -9.27
CA ILE A 58 -10.83 15.85 -8.63
C ILE A 58 -12.14 16.40 -9.22
N LEU A 59 -12.23 16.43 -10.55
CA LEU A 59 -13.37 16.86 -11.35
C LEU A 59 -13.43 15.99 -12.61
N PRO A 60 -14.60 15.86 -13.29
CA PRO A 60 -14.70 15.05 -14.49
C PRO A 60 -13.55 15.35 -15.49
N TYR A 61 -12.79 14.30 -15.84
CA TYR A 61 -11.62 14.36 -16.72
C TYR A 61 -10.43 15.18 -16.19
N TYR A 62 -10.34 15.38 -14.88
CA TYR A 62 -9.25 16.06 -14.20
C TYR A 62 -8.85 15.31 -12.94
N TYR A 63 -7.62 14.80 -12.94
CA TYR A 63 -7.12 13.86 -11.96
C TYR A 63 -5.92 14.45 -11.22
N GLY A 64 -5.91 14.26 -9.91
CA GLY A 64 -4.73 14.42 -9.08
C GLY A 64 -3.91 13.15 -9.06
N HIS A 65 -2.60 13.34 -9.08
CA HIS A 65 -1.61 12.28 -8.97
C HIS A 65 -0.68 12.65 -7.84
N GLU A 66 -0.50 11.72 -6.91
CA GLU A 66 0.39 11.84 -5.76
C GLU A 66 1.28 10.62 -5.74
N TYR A 67 2.56 10.84 -6.06
CA TYR A 67 3.56 9.79 -6.08
C TYR A 67 4.59 10.01 -4.99
N HIS A 68 4.91 8.94 -4.29
CA HIS A 68 5.82 8.97 -3.17
C HIS A 68 6.73 7.76 -3.21
N VAL A 69 8.03 8.00 -3.18
CA VAL A 69 9.05 6.96 -3.16
C VAL A 69 9.95 7.18 -1.97
N ILE A 70 10.22 6.09 -1.25
CA ILE A 70 11.22 6.05 -0.18
C ILE A 70 12.15 4.87 -0.45
N ALA A 71 13.43 5.17 -0.62
CA ALA A 71 14.48 4.17 -0.72
C ALA A 71 15.30 4.17 0.57
N PHE A 72 15.47 3.00 1.16
CA PHE A 72 16.40 2.72 2.25
C PHE A 72 17.62 2.06 1.64
N ASN A 73 18.74 2.75 1.71
CA ASN A 73 20.05 2.16 1.49
C ASN A 73 20.92 2.36 2.73
N ASP A 74 22.02 1.61 2.75
CA ASP A 74 22.91 1.39 3.89
C ASP A 74 23.46 2.68 4.56
N GLU A 75 23.43 3.82 3.86
CA GLU A 75 23.94 5.09 4.37
C GLU A 75 22.89 6.22 4.40
N LYS A 76 21.71 6.01 3.80
CA LYS A 76 20.75 7.08 3.57
C LYS A 76 19.34 6.58 3.32
N THR A 77 18.37 7.20 4.00
CA THR A 77 16.99 7.18 3.51
C THR A 77 16.78 8.33 2.52
N ILE A 78 16.34 7.99 1.33
CA ILE A 78 16.02 8.94 0.27
C ILE A 78 14.51 8.96 0.07
N GLU A 79 13.92 10.14 0.13
CA GLU A 79 12.50 10.37 -0.09
C GLU A 79 12.31 11.29 -1.29
N LYS A 80 11.36 10.95 -2.16
CA LYS A 80 10.94 11.80 -3.26
C LYS A 80 9.42 11.79 -3.34
N LYS A 81 8.83 13.00 -3.41
CA LYS A 81 7.39 13.21 -3.56
C LYS A 81 7.15 14.05 -4.80
N TYR A 82 6.09 13.72 -5.52
CA TYR A 82 5.68 14.45 -6.71
C TYR A 82 4.17 14.49 -6.80
N ASN A 83 3.63 15.68 -6.91
CA ASN A 83 2.20 15.92 -6.97
C ASN A 83 1.90 16.76 -8.20
N PHE A 84 0.96 16.31 -9.02
CA PHE A 84 0.58 17.02 -10.23
C PHE A 84 -0.86 16.67 -10.63
N HIS A 85 -1.35 17.40 -11.63
CA HIS A 85 -2.67 17.20 -12.17
C HIS A 85 -2.60 16.93 -13.67
N THR A 86 -3.46 16.04 -14.17
CA THR A 86 -3.55 15.71 -15.59
C THR A 86 -4.99 15.33 -15.96
N THR A 87 -5.26 15.18 -17.24
CA THR A 87 -6.56 14.75 -17.77
C THR A 87 -6.72 13.22 -17.85
N SER A 88 -5.67 12.47 -17.52
CA SER A 88 -5.66 11.01 -17.48
C SER A 88 -5.80 10.48 -16.06
N SER A 89 -6.64 9.44 -15.87
CA SER A 89 -6.72 8.69 -14.62
C SER A 89 -5.62 7.65 -14.46
N ALA A 90 -4.96 7.26 -15.56
CA ALA A 90 -3.87 6.31 -15.51
C ALA A 90 -2.63 6.96 -14.88
N ILE A 91 -1.95 6.22 -14.00
CA ILE A 91 -0.61 6.61 -13.52
C ILE A 91 0.26 6.90 -14.74
N SER A 92 0.83 8.10 -14.79
CA SER A 92 1.63 8.58 -15.91
C SER A 92 3.08 8.68 -15.52
N ALA A 93 3.96 8.27 -16.43
CA ALA A 93 5.38 8.57 -16.32
C ALA A 93 5.60 10.09 -16.19
N ASP A 94 6.60 10.46 -15.39
CA ASP A 94 7.01 11.84 -15.16
C ASP A 94 8.54 11.94 -15.11
N GLY A 95 9.07 13.08 -14.64
CA GLY A 95 10.51 13.31 -14.55
C GLY A 95 11.27 12.39 -13.58
N PHE A 96 10.59 11.62 -12.72
CA PHE A 96 11.22 10.65 -11.83
C PHE A 96 10.70 9.22 -12.02
N LEU A 97 9.46 9.02 -12.45
CA LEU A 97 8.89 7.75 -12.86
C LEU A 97 9.04 7.62 -14.38
N THR A 98 10.00 6.83 -14.86
CA THR A 98 10.29 6.75 -16.30
C THR A 98 9.35 5.82 -17.05
N GLU A 99 8.86 4.77 -16.39
CA GLU A 99 7.92 3.83 -16.98
C GLU A 99 7.06 3.17 -15.89
N HIS A 100 5.77 3.02 -16.18
CA HIS A 100 4.83 2.23 -15.39
C HIS A 100 3.86 1.53 -16.33
N VAL A 101 3.79 0.20 -16.24
CA VAL A 101 2.83 -0.60 -16.99
C VAL A 101 2.05 -1.46 -16.02
N ASN A 102 0.76 -1.15 -15.89
CA ASN A 102 -0.21 -2.04 -15.28
C ASN A 102 -1.21 -2.50 -16.35
N ILE A 103 -1.29 -3.81 -16.55
CA ILE A 103 -2.31 -4.43 -17.38
C ILE A 103 -3.52 -4.74 -16.49
N ASN A 104 -4.40 -3.75 -16.31
CA ASN A 104 -5.67 -3.93 -15.61
C ASN A 104 -6.62 -4.76 -16.49
N ASN A 105 -6.66 -6.07 -16.25
CA ASN A 105 -7.80 -6.89 -16.63
C ASN A 105 -8.64 -7.09 -15.36
N TYR A 106 -9.96 -6.85 -15.42
CA TYR A 106 -10.88 -7.25 -14.35
C TYR A 106 -10.83 -8.75 -14.01
N ASN A 107 -10.11 -9.52 -14.83
CA ASN A 107 -9.66 -10.87 -14.53
C ASN A 107 -8.27 -10.81 -13.88
N LEU A 108 -8.23 -10.98 -12.56
CA LEU A 108 -7.00 -10.92 -11.76
C LEU A 108 -5.94 -11.94 -12.20
N GLN A 109 -6.30 -13.01 -12.92
CA GLN A 109 -5.42 -14.17 -13.13
C GLN A 109 -4.18 -13.94 -14.00
N ASP A 110 -4.07 -12.84 -14.73
CA ASP A 110 -2.96 -12.57 -15.66
C ASP A 110 -2.38 -11.14 -15.50
N GLU A 111 -2.48 -10.54 -14.32
CA GLU A 111 -1.90 -9.21 -14.12
C GLU A 111 -0.36 -9.27 -14.11
N SER A 112 0.24 -8.24 -14.70
CA SER A 112 1.66 -7.94 -14.57
C SER A 112 1.83 -6.50 -14.10
N TYR A 113 2.95 -6.23 -13.46
CA TYR A 113 3.30 -4.91 -12.97
C TYR A 113 4.77 -4.65 -13.26
N SER A 114 5.06 -3.64 -14.06
CA SER A 114 6.43 -3.17 -14.28
C SER A 114 6.57 -1.71 -13.91
N LEU A 115 7.72 -1.39 -13.33
CA LEU A 115 8.02 -0.08 -12.79
C LEU A 115 9.50 0.26 -13.02
N GLN A 116 9.77 1.43 -13.58
CA GLN A 116 11.10 2.02 -13.66
C GLN A 116 11.10 3.42 -13.06
N LEU A 117 12.02 3.66 -12.13
CA LEU A 117 12.08 4.90 -11.36
C LEU A 117 13.51 5.39 -11.16
N GLY A 118 13.69 6.70 -11.28
CA GLY A 118 14.92 7.44 -11.04
C GLY A 118 14.84 8.30 -9.78
N VAL A 119 15.61 7.94 -8.75
CA VAL A 119 15.66 8.63 -7.46
C VAL A 119 17.10 9.02 -7.14
N ASN A 120 17.41 10.33 -7.14
CA ASN A 120 18.75 10.87 -6.84
C ASN A 120 19.91 10.18 -7.58
N ASN A 121 19.80 10.09 -8.91
CA ASN A 121 20.76 9.44 -9.82
C ASN A 121 20.86 7.91 -9.69
N GLN A 122 20.08 7.29 -8.81
CA GLN A 122 19.93 5.85 -8.73
C GLN A 122 18.69 5.41 -9.51
N GLN A 123 18.83 4.39 -10.34
CA GLN A 123 17.75 3.82 -11.14
C GLN A 123 17.31 2.49 -10.55
N TYR A 124 16.01 2.30 -10.41
CA TYR A 124 15.41 1.03 -10.01
C TYR A 124 14.47 0.55 -11.11
N SER A 125 14.51 -0.74 -11.39
CA SER A 125 13.57 -1.40 -12.29
C SER A 125 13.08 -2.69 -11.65
N ILE A 126 11.77 -2.88 -11.66
CA ILE A 126 11.08 -4.03 -11.08
C ILE A 126 10.07 -4.52 -12.09
N ASP A 127 10.06 -5.83 -12.31
CA ASP A 127 9.10 -6.49 -13.19
C ASP A 127 8.47 -7.67 -12.45
N LEU A 128 7.15 -7.65 -12.32
CA LEU A 128 6.34 -8.63 -11.63
C LEU A 128 5.38 -9.26 -12.64
N GLN A 129 5.46 -10.57 -12.79
CA GLN A 129 4.67 -11.33 -13.75
C GLN A 129 3.73 -12.28 -13.01
N ASN A 130 2.50 -12.46 -13.53
CA ASN A 130 1.47 -13.34 -12.98
C ASN A 130 1.08 -12.99 -11.53
N LEU A 131 0.41 -11.87 -11.34
CA LEU A 131 -0.03 -11.32 -10.05
C LEU A 131 -1.54 -11.57 -9.81
N PRO A 132 -1.96 -12.80 -9.44
CA PRO A 132 -3.38 -13.14 -9.29
C PRO A 132 -4.13 -12.41 -8.15
N GLY A 133 -3.43 -11.62 -7.34
CA GLY A 133 -3.95 -11.11 -6.08
C GLY A 133 -4.05 -12.24 -5.06
N ASP A 134 -2.92 -12.58 -4.42
CA ASP A 134 -2.86 -13.66 -3.42
C ASP A 134 -3.93 -13.53 -2.32
N PHE A 135 -4.25 -12.29 -1.93
CA PHE A 135 -5.20 -12.00 -0.87
C PHE A 135 -6.13 -10.85 -1.25
N ILE A 136 -7.44 -11.08 -1.12
CA ILE A 136 -8.43 -10.02 -1.17
C ILE A 136 -8.66 -9.53 0.28
N VAL A 137 -8.22 -8.30 0.57
CA VAL A 137 -8.31 -7.71 1.91
C VAL A 137 -9.66 -7.02 2.11
N ASN A 138 -10.16 -6.34 1.08
CA ASN A 138 -11.47 -5.71 1.07
C ASN A 138 -12.15 -5.94 -0.29
N ASN A 139 -13.43 -6.30 -0.29
CA ASN A 139 -14.22 -6.48 -1.50
C ASN A 139 -15.66 -6.03 -1.26
N THR A 140 -15.87 -4.73 -1.42
CA THR A 140 -17.18 -4.09 -1.37
C THR A 140 -17.52 -3.51 -2.74
N LEU A 141 -18.78 -3.11 -2.94
CA LEU A 141 -19.20 -2.46 -4.19
C LEU A 141 -18.42 -1.17 -4.50
N GLN A 142 -17.86 -0.53 -3.49
CA GLN A 142 -17.23 0.78 -3.63
C GLN A 142 -15.71 0.73 -3.48
N ARG A 143 -15.16 -0.35 -2.93
CA ARG A 143 -13.72 -0.53 -2.67
C ARG A 143 -13.31 -1.99 -2.86
N LEU A 144 -12.27 -2.18 -3.67
CA LEU A 144 -11.54 -3.44 -3.80
C LEU A 144 -10.09 -3.18 -3.39
N THR A 145 -9.58 -3.95 -2.43
CA THR A 145 -8.16 -3.96 -2.07
C THR A 145 -7.66 -5.40 -2.10
N TYR A 146 -6.62 -5.65 -2.87
CA TYR A 146 -5.92 -6.94 -2.89
C TYR A 146 -4.41 -6.75 -2.78
N VAL A 147 -3.76 -7.81 -2.29
CA VAL A 147 -2.34 -7.86 -2.01
C VAL A 147 -1.74 -9.05 -2.73
N ASN A 148 -0.60 -8.82 -3.38
CA ASN A 148 0.29 -9.86 -3.86
C ASN A 148 1.57 -9.85 -3.03
N LEU A 149 1.99 -11.00 -2.56
CA LEU A 149 3.27 -11.21 -1.90
C LEU A 149 4.11 -12.14 -2.76
N GLY A 150 5.41 -11.89 -2.90
CA GLY A 150 6.22 -12.84 -3.65
C GLY A 150 7.70 -12.53 -3.63
N ASN A 151 8.41 -13.34 -4.40
CA ASN A 151 9.82 -13.12 -4.72
C ASN A 151 9.89 -12.52 -6.12
N THR A 152 10.87 -11.66 -6.34
CA THR A 152 11.16 -11.03 -7.62
C THR A 152 12.65 -10.74 -7.73
N THR A 153 13.05 -10.09 -8.81
CA THR A 153 14.35 -9.47 -8.96
C THR A 153 14.18 -7.96 -9.07
N ILE A 154 15.03 -7.21 -8.39
CA ILE A 154 15.14 -5.76 -8.55
C ILE A 154 16.45 -5.42 -9.26
N LEU A 155 16.37 -4.60 -10.30
CA LEU A 155 17.54 -4.03 -10.96
C LEU A 155 17.83 -2.66 -10.36
N VAL A 156 19.00 -2.48 -9.77
CA VAL A 156 19.46 -1.23 -9.17
C VAL A 156 20.76 -0.80 -9.83
N ASP A 157 20.76 0.33 -10.53
CA ASP A 157 21.90 0.84 -11.32
C ASP A 157 22.54 -0.22 -12.25
N GLY A 158 21.70 -1.07 -12.84
CA GLY A 158 22.12 -2.13 -13.75
C GLY A 158 22.59 -3.42 -13.05
N LYS A 159 22.57 -3.50 -11.72
CA LYS A 159 22.83 -4.72 -10.95
C LYS A 159 21.53 -5.38 -10.51
N LEU A 160 21.43 -6.71 -10.69
CA LEU A 160 20.26 -7.49 -10.28
C LEU A 160 20.44 -8.04 -8.87
N TYR A 161 19.38 -7.93 -8.07
CA TYR A 161 19.30 -8.51 -6.72
C TYR A 161 18.03 -9.34 -6.59
N ASP A 162 18.13 -10.47 -5.90
CA ASP A 162 16.97 -11.21 -5.45
C ASP A 162 16.23 -10.39 -4.40
N ALA A 163 14.90 -10.33 -4.53
CA ALA A 163 14.07 -9.45 -3.73
C ALA A 163 12.77 -10.14 -3.32
N GLN A 164 12.18 -9.64 -2.25
CA GLN A 164 10.83 -9.98 -1.81
C GLN A 164 9.96 -8.74 -1.92
N PHE A 165 8.70 -8.91 -2.30
CA PHE A 165 7.79 -7.80 -2.51
C PHE A 165 6.42 -8.00 -1.87
N ALA A 166 5.78 -6.87 -1.57
CA ALA A 166 4.36 -6.75 -1.33
C ALA A 166 3.79 -5.67 -2.26
N LEU A 167 2.86 -6.05 -3.13
CA LEU A 167 2.12 -5.12 -3.98
C LEU A 167 0.67 -5.08 -3.52
N THR A 168 0.27 -3.97 -2.92
CA THR A 168 -1.12 -3.67 -2.56
C THR A 168 -1.73 -2.79 -3.64
N LYS A 169 -2.84 -3.23 -4.21
CA LYS A 169 -3.62 -2.46 -5.16
C LYS A 169 -4.98 -2.12 -4.55
N THR A 170 -5.33 -0.84 -4.56
CA THR A 170 -6.61 -0.34 -4.06
C THR A 170 -7.33 0.41 -5.16
N LEU A 171 -8.54 -0.06 -5.47
CA LEU A 171 -9.47 0.54 -6.40
C LEU A 171 -10.70 0.98 -5.62
N SER A 172 -11.13 2.23 -5.81
CA SER A 172 -12.35 2.73 -5.17
C SER A 172 -13.11 3.71 -6.06
N SER A 173 -14.43 3.71 -5.95
CA SER A 173 -15.29 4.72 -6.58
C SER A 173 -15.46 5.99 -5.74
N ASN A 174 -14.89 6.01 -4.54
CA ASN A 174 -15.00 7.09 -3.57
C ASN A 174 -13.68 7.28 -2.82
N ILE A 175 -13.00 8.40 -3.08
CA ILE A 175 -11.74 8.76 -2.41
C ILE A 175 -11.87 8.73 -0.88
N ALA A 176 -12.99 9.17 -0.31
CA ALA A 176 -13.17 9.21 1.14
C ALA A 176 -13.30 7.82 1.78
N GLN A 177 -13.63 6.80 1.00
CA GLN A 177 -13.64 5.38 1.43
C GLN A 177 -12.31 4.67 1.13
N ALA A 178 -11.53 5.23 0.21
CA ALA A 178 -10.25 4.67 -0.21
C ALA A 178 -9.11 5.15 0.69
N THR A 179 -9.15 6.41 1.10
CA THR A 179 -8.24 7.00 2.07
C THR A 179 -8.89 6.99 3.45
N LEU A 180 -8.09 6.92 4.50
CA LEU A 180 -8.52 7.36 5.81
C LEU A 180 -8.95 8.83 5.69
N GLY A 181 -10.26 9.08 5.79
CA GLY A 181 -10.87 10.34 5.39
C GLY A 181 -10.34 11.55 6.16
N VAL A 182 -10.54 12.75 5.62
CA VAL A 182 -10.22 14.00 6.31
C VAL A 182 -11.01 14.08 7.63
N GLY A 183 -10.32 14.26 8.75
CA GLY A 183 -10.94 14.35 10.08
C GLY A 183 -11.07 13.02 10.83
N VAL A 184 -10.50 11.94 10.30
CA VAL A 184 -10.21 10.73 11.08
C VAL A 184 -8.92 10.96 11.87
N THR A 185 -8.95 10.68 13.17
CA THR A 185 -7.75 10.61 14.01
C THR A 185 -7.45 9.17 14.35
N GLY A 186 -6.19 8.79 14.31
CA GLY A 186 -5.78 7.43 14.59
C GLY A 186 -4.33 7.18 14.27
N SER A 187 -3.96 5.92 14.31
CA SER A 187 -2.64 5.46 13.93
C SER A 187 -2.74 4.15 13.18
N GLY A 188 -1.65 3.76 12.54
CA GLY A 188 -1.51 2.39 12.12
C GLY A 188 -0.11 2.04 11.67
N ASP A 189 0.05 0.75 11.45
CA ASP A 189 1.29 0.08 11.19
C ASP A 189 1.07 -0.89 10.03
N ASN A 190 1.80 -0.64 8.93
CA ASN A 190 1.92 -1.58 7.84
C ASN A 190 3.35 -2.15 7.86
N ILE A 191 3.47 -3.44 8.18
CA ILE A 191 4.75 -4.11 8.37
C ILE A 191 4.87 -5.24 7.36
N PHE A 192 5.87 -5.16 6.48
CA PHE A 192 6.25 -6.22 5.55
C PHE A 192 7.52 -6.91 6.05
N LEU A 193 7.51 -8.23 6.18
CA LEU A 193 8.65 -9.03 6.61
C LEU A 193 8.88 -10.21 5.66
N ALA A 194 10.14 -10.56 5.47
CA ALA A 194 10.60 -11.74 4.75
C ALA A 194 11.56 -12.54 5.64
N ASP A 195 11.36 -13.85 5.75
CA ASP A 195 12.30 -14.75 6.42
C ASP A 195 13.27 -15.41 5.43
N GLN A 196 14.42 -15.83 5.93
CA GLN A 196 15.47 -16.50 5.15
C GLN A 196 15.04 -17.84 4.50
N GLN A 197 13.86 -18.37 4.87
CA GLN A 197 13.29 -19.59 4.26
C GLN A 197 12.17 -19.28 3.25
N GLY A 198 11.99 -18.01 2.87
CA GLY A 198 10.99 -17.57 1.89
C GLY A 198 9.57 -17.43 2.45
N GLY A 199 9.41 -17.35 3.77
CA GLY A 199 8.16 -16.92 4.38
C GLY A 199 8.00 -15.40 4.28
N LEU A 200 6.85 -14.95 3.80
CA LEU A 200 6.49 -13.54 3.63
C LEU A 200 5.30 -13.21 4.52
N TYR A 201 5.37 -12.06 5.19
CA TYR A 201 4.37 -11.59 6.13
C TYR A 201 4.01 -10.15 5.79
N LEU A 202 2.72 -9.85 5.67
CA LEU A 202 2.22 -8.48 5.66
C LEU A 202 1.24 -8.32 6.82
N ILE A 203 1.59 -7.44 7.75
CA ILE A 203 0.82 -7.14 8.94
C ILE A 203 0.25 -5.74 8.75
N ASP A 204 -1.04 -5.58 8.97
CA ASP A 204 -1.69 -4.29 8.99
C ASP A 204 -2.49 -4.16 10.27
N GLN A 205 -2.16 -3.16 11.05
CA GLN A 205 -2.91 -2.75 12.22
C GLN A 205 -3.28 -1.30 12.05
N THR A 206 -4.58 -1.02 12.04
CA THR A 206 -5.11 0.34 12.05
C THR A 206 -5.98 0.51 13.28
N GLU A 207 -5.73 1.57 14.05
CA GLU A 207 -6.57 2.01 15.16
C GLU A 207 -7.15 3.38 14.86
N ILE A 208 -8.48 3.47 14.85
CA ILE A 208 -9.22 4.71 14.67
C ILE A 208 -9.78 5.15 16.01
N THR A 209 -9.37 6.33 16.45
CA THR A 209 -9.71 6.90 17.76
C THR A 209 -10.90 7.84 17.70
N SER A 210 -11.03 8.60 16.60
CA SER A 210 -12.20 9.45 16.36
C SER A 210 -12.39 9.78 14.87
N GLY A 211 -13.61 10.13 14.47
CA GLY A 211 -13.96 10.53 13.10
C GLY A 211 -15.13 9.74 12.51
N ALA A 212 -15.69 10.25 11.41
CA ALA A 212 -16.75 9.60 10.63
C ALA A 212 -16.17 9.17 9.26
N GLY A 213 -15.48 8.04 9.26
CA GLY A 213 -15.05 7.34 8.05
C GLY A 213 -15.63 5.92 8.04
N GLU A 214 -15.81 5.34 6.86
CA GLU A 214 -16.21 3.92 6.71
C GLU A 214 -15.01 2.96 6.78
N TYR A 215 -13.84 3.46 7.19
CA TYR A 215 -12.71 2.60 7.51
C TYR A 215 -12.80 2.32 9.00
N ASP A 216 -12.83 1.04 9.38
CA ASP A 216 -12.86 0.61 10.77
C ASP A 216 -11.46 0.21 11.24
N SER A 217 -11.24 0.32 12.56
CA SER A 217 -10.07 -0.30 13.18
C SER A 217 -10.02 -1.77 12.81
N HIS A 218 -8.85 -2.26 12.45
CA HIS A 218 -8.66 -3.65 12.09
C HIS A 218 -7.23 -4.08 12.37
N ASN A 219 -7.06 -5.39 12.52
CA ASN A 219 -5.75 -5.99 12.64
C ASN A 219 -5.75 -7.32 11.91
N TRP A 220 -4.85 -7.49 10.95
CA TRP A 220 -4.71 -8.74 10.20
C TRP A 220 -3.26 -9.03 9.82
N VAL A 221 -2.99 -10.32 9.57
CA VAL A 221 -1.72 -10.80 9.02
C VAL A 221 -1.99 -11.63 7.77
N LEU A 222 -1.28 -11.33 6.69
CA LEU A 222 -1.19 -12.18 5.50
C LEU A 222 0.14 -12.91 5.52
N TYR A 223 0.10 -14.21 5.31
CA TYR A 223 1.27 -15.08 5.30
C TYR A 223 1.34 -15.88 4.00
N LYS A 224 2.50 -15.86 3.36
CA LYS A 224 2.81 -16.68 2.18
C LYS A 224 4.12 -17.42 2.34
N LYS A 225 4.15 -18.72 2.03
CA LYS A 225 5.39 -19.52 1.91
C LYS A 225 5.22 -20.59 0.84
N GLY A 226 5.96 -20.47 -0.26
CA GLY A 226 5.73 -21.30 -1.44
C GLY A 226 4.27 -21.16 -1.92
N THR A 227 3.54 -22.27 -1.99
CA THR A 227 2.12 -22.30 -2.38
C THR A 227 1.16 -22.08 -1.20
N ILE A 228 1.67 -21.98 0.04
CA ILE A 228 0.85 -21.78 1.22
C ILE A 228 0.46 -20.31 1.30
N LEU A 229 -0.83 -20.03 1.42
CA LEU A 229 -1.42 -18.70 1.59
C LEU A 229 -2.38 -18.73 2.79
N LYS A 230 -2.18 -17.85 3.77
CA LYS A 230 -3.06 -17.73 4.95
C LYS A 230 -3.33 -16.27 5.29
N LYS A 231 -4.58 -15.96 5.63
CA LYS A 231 -4.99 -14.69 6.23
C LYS A 231 -5.46 -14.97 7.66
N PHE A 232 -4.95 -14.19 8.60
CA PHE A 232 -5.33 -14.20 10.00
C PHE A 232 -5.97 -12.86 10.33
N VAL A 233 -7.10 -12.87 11.02
CA VAL A 233 -7.86 -11.67 11.41
C VAL A 233 -8.02 -11.73 12.93
N ASP A 234 -7.93 -10.57 13.60
CA ASP A 234 -8.17 -10.42 15.04
C ASP A 234 -7.30 -11.35 15.91
N PHE A 235 -5.97 -11.23 15.79
CA PHE A 235 -5.08 -11.99 16.66
C PHE A 235 -4.91 -11.31 18.02
N ASP A 236 -5.18 -12.07 19.09
CA ASP A 236 -4.96 -11.65 20.47
C ASP A 236 -3.46 -11.36 20.68
N ASN A 237 -3.11 -10.11 21.01
CA ASN A 237 -1.80 -9.64 21.49
C ASN A 237 -0.72 -9.27 20.45
N PHE A 238 -1.01 -8.29 19.59
CA PHE A 238 0.05 -7.44 19.04
C PHE A 238 0.49 -6.44 20.13
N GLU A 239 1.58 -6.73 20.84
CA GLU A 239 2.17 -5.79 21.80
C GLU A 239 3.42 -5.15 21.22
N LEU A 240 3.25 -3.97 20.62
CA LEU A 240 4.40 -3.20 20.17
C LEU A 240 5.04 -2.48 21.37
N SER A 241 6.00 -3.14 22.02
CA SER A 241 6.75 -2.53 23.12
C SER A 241 7.55 -1.33 22.62
N ASN A 242 7.41 -0.19 23.29
CA ASN A 242 8.12 1.10 23.14
C ASN A 242 9.10 1.21 21.96
N ILE A 243 8.68 1.99 20.96
CA ILE A 243 9.41 2.35 19.72
C ILE A 243 10.79 3.00 19.98
N THR A 244 11.06 3.47 21.20
CA THR A 244 12.30 4.17 21.54
C THR A 244 13.46 3.24 21.94
N ASP A 245 13.19 1.99 22.34
CA ASP A 245 14.22 0.99 22.68
C ASP A 245 14.13 -0.20 21.73
N SER A 246 14.53 0.06 20.48
CA SER A 246 15.20 -0.81 19.49
C SER A 246 14.77 -2.28 19.29
N THR A 247 13.63 -2.72 19.82
CA THR A 247 13.14 -4.08 19.62
C THR A 247 11.61 -4.12 19.59
N VAL A 248 11.05 -4.49 18.44
CA VAL A 248 9.60 -4.72 18.29
C VAL A 248 9.32 -6.20 18.43
N LYS A 249 8.51 -6.58 19.42
CA LYS A 249 8.08 -7.97 19.61
C LYS A 249 6.68 -8.19 19.06
N LEU A 250 6.49 -9.14 18.16
CA LEU A 250 5.19 -9.48 17.59
C LEU A 250 4.82 -10.90 17.95
N ASN A 251 3.70 -11.10 18.63
CA ASN A 251 3.17 -12.43 18.90
C ASN A 251 1.97 -12.68 17.97
N VAL A 252 2.06 -13.69 17.12
CA VAL A 252 0.97 -14.07 16.22
C VAL A 252 0.52 -15.47 16.60
N SER A 253 -0.43 -15.56 17.54
CA SER A 253 -0.97 -16.83 18.05
C SER A 253 -1.45 -17.76 16.94
N SER A 254 -2.04 -17.18 15.90
CA SER A 254 -2.56 -17.90 14.74
C SER A 254 -1.48 -18.41 13.78
N LEU A 255 -0.24 -17.95 13.92
CA LEU A 255 0.93 -18.39 13.16
C LEU A 255 1.78 -19.30 14.05
N ASP A 256 1.22 -20.42 14.50
CA ASP A 256 1.94 -21.40 15.35
C ASP A 256 2.53 -20.79 16.64
N ASN A 257 1.87 -19.76 17.20
CA ASN A 257 2.38 -18.91 18.29
C ASN A 257 3.75 -18.30 18.01
N ALA A 258 4.00 -17.90 16.76
CA ALA A 258 5.21 -17.22 16.36
C ALA A 258 5.46 -15.98 17.20
N THR A 259 6.69 -15.85 17.67
CA THR A 259 7.24 -14.63 18.27
C THR A 259 8.25 -14.05 17.29
N MET A 260 8.05 -12.82 16.85
CA MET A 260 9.01 -12.08 16.04
C MET A 260 9.68 -11.02 16.91
N THR A 261 10.98 -10.85 16.77
CA THR A 261 11.78 -9.82 17.44
C THR A 261 12.47 -9.00 16.34
N LEU A 262 12.17 -7.71 16.20
CA LEU A 262 12.68 -6.86 15.11
C LEU A 262 13.59 -5.75 15.65
N HIS A 263 14.77 -5.58 15.07
CA HIS A 263 15.76 -4.56 15.43
C HIS A 263 15.91 -3.51 14.32
N PRO A 264 15.70 -2.21 14.62
CA PRO A 264 15.73 -1.18 13.60
C PRO A 264 17.16 -0.97 13.11
N LEU A 265 17.36 -1.17 11.81
CA LEU A 265 18.62 -0.91 11.12
C LEU A 265 18.72 0.56 10.69
N SER A 266 17.61 1.11 10.19
CA SER A 266 17.52 2.49 9.73
C SER A 266 16.15 3.05 10.01
N THR A 267 16.07 4.35 10.28
CA THR A 267 14.82 5.03 10.59
C THR A 267 14.74 6.34 9.84
N LYS A 268 13.56 6.62 9.28
CA LYS A 268 13.21 7.91 8.72
C LYS A 268 11.89 8.37 9.31
N GLN A 269 11.91 9.52 9.93
CA GLN A 269 10.72 10.16 10.46
C GLN A 269 10.39 11.42 9.64
N ASN A 270 9.11 11.61 9.39
CA ASN A 270 8.52 12.89 9.03
C ASN A 270 7.40 13.23 10.04
N ASP A 271 6.71 14.35 9.85
CA ASP A 271 5.74 14.86 10.82
C ASP A 271 4.58 13.90 11.16
N ARG A 272 4.29 12.93 10.29
CA ARG A 272 3.13 12.01 10.43
C ARG A 272 3.45 10.55 10.17
N SER A 273 4.69 10.23 9.87
CA SER A 273 5.06 8.86 9.50
C SER A 273 6.47 8.55 9.95
N ILE A 274 6.65 7.34 10.45
CA ILE A 274 7.94 6.79 10.79
C ILE A 274 8.13 5.50 10.00
N TYR A 275 9.22 5.46 9.27
CA TYR A 275 9.62 4.33 8.46
C TYR A 275 10.82 3.69 9.09
N TYR A 276 10.82 2.37 9.13
CA TYR A 276 11.91 1.60 9.67
C TYR A 276 12.28 0.48 8.71
N LEU A 277 13.57 0.38 8.41
CA LEU A 277 14.15 -0.84 7.91
C LEU A 277 14.55 -1.68 9.11
N PHE A 278 14.17 -2.95 9.13
CA PHE A 278 14.44 -3.86 10.23
C PHE A 278 15.17 -5.11 9.75
N ASP A 279 16.03 -5.63 10.62
CA ASP A 279 16.32 -7.06 10.69
C ASP A 279 15.67 -7.65 11.95
N GLY A 280 15.79 -8.95 12.14
CA GLY A 280 15.21 -9.60 13.30
C GLY A 280 15.22 -11.11 13.21
N GLU A 281 14.40 -11.70 14.06
CA GLU A 281 14.22 -13.13 14.19
C GLU A 281 12.74 -13.49 14.36
N ILE A 282 12.36 -14.66 13.87
CA ILE A 282 11.09 -15.32 14.16
C ILE A 282 11.37 -16.66 14.82
N ILE A 283 10.68 -16.90 15.93
CA ILE A 283 10.69 -18.16 16.66
C ILE A 283 9.27 -18.72 16.64
N ASP A 284 9.11 -19.90 16.03
CA ASP A 284 7.86 -20.65 16.02
C ASP A 284 8.13 -22.17 16.09
N ASN A 285 7.11 -22.98 15.82
CA ASN A 285 7.23 -24.44 15.81
C ASN A 285 8.23 -25.00 14.78
N LEU A 286 8.66 -24.20 13.81
CA LEU A 286 9.67 -24.56 12.80
C LEU A 286 11.09 -24.13 13.21
N GLY A 287 11.25 -23.52 14.39
CA GLY A 287 12.53 -23.06 14.94
C GLY A 287 12.78 -21.57 14.72
N GLU A 288 13.99 -21.14 15.05
CA GLU A 288 14.46 -19.75 14.92
C GLU A 288 14.92 -19.47 13.47
N ARG A 289 14.52 -18.33 12.92
CA ARG A 289 14.92 -17.88 11.59
C ARG A 289 15.13 -16.38 11.55
N LEU A 290 16.06 -15.92 10.72
CA LEU A 290 16.26 -14.50 10.46
C LEU A 290 15.11 -13.90 9.65
N LEU A 291 14.77 -12.66 9.97
CA LEU A 291 13.81 -11.80 9.31
C LEU A 291 14.48 -10.52 8.81
N GLY A 292 13.99 -9.99 7.71
CA GLY A 292 14.24 -8.62 7.28
C GLY A 292 12.97 -7.99 6.74
N GLY A 293 12.89 -6.66 6.72
CA GLY A 293 11.71 -6.02 6.17
C GLY A 293 11.59 -4.53 6.45
N LEU A 294 10.38 -4.03 6.20
CA LEU A 294 10.04 -2.62 6.31
C LEU A 294 8.79 -2.45 7.16
N ARG A 295 8.80 -1.46 8.04
CA ARG A 295 7.61 -0.94 8.72
C ARG A 295 7.35 0.49 8.27
N LEU A 296 6.08 0.76 8.05
CA LEU A 296 5.53 2.09 7.91
C LEU A 296 4.53 2.30 9.05
N HIS A 297 4.91 3.16 10.00
CA HIS A 297 4.02 3.69 11.01
C HIS A 297 3.48 5.04 10.55
N TYR A 298 2.20 5.30 10.75
CA TYR A 298 1.57 6.57 10.40
C TYR A 298 0.58 7.04 11.46
N GLU A 299 0.45 8.36 11.56
CA GLU A 299 -0.57 9.05 12.35
C GLU A 299 -1.50 9.84 11.42
N TYR A 300 -2.80 9.82 11.74
CA TYR A 300 -3.85 10.55 11.02
C TYR A 300 -4.41 11.70 11.83
#